data_AF-A0A7W0LYS0-F1
#
_entry.id   AF-A0A7W0LYS0-F1
#
_cell.length_a   1.000
_cell.length_b   1.000
_cell.length_c   1.000
_cell.angle_alpha   90.00
_cell.angle_beta   90.00
_cell.angle_gamma   90.00
#
_symmetry.space_group_name_H-M   'P 1'
#
loop_
_entity.id
_entity.type
_entity.pdbx_description
1 polymer ?
#
loop_
_entity_poly.entity_id
_entity_poly.type
_entity_poly.pdbx_seq_one_letter_code
_entity_poly.pdbx_strand_id
1 'polypeptide(L)'
;MSSADALRYAGAVLILVVGAIHLQQYAVLIKDVPTIGELFLLNAAGAAVIAAMLVTGVRLLGAVGGILLSAGAVVSILIARTSGGLFEYVEPALRTPVLLSVIAEVAAILALVAYLVARRKDEGRPQSRPSVSQ
;
A
#
# COMPACT_ATOMS: atom_id res chain seq x y z
N MET A 1 -1.38 15.41 -16.84
CA MET A 1 -1.48 14.58 -15.62
C MET A 1 -1.16 15.48 -14.43
N SER A 2 -2.02 15.56 -13.42
CA SER A 2 -1.75 16.40 -12.23
C SER A 2 -0.65 15.77 -11.35
N SER A 3 -0.02 16.56 -10.48
CA SER A 3 0.92 16.02 -9.47
C SER A 3 0.23 15.02 -8.54
N ALA A 4 -1.05 15.24 -8.21
CA ALA A 4 -1.86 14.29 -7.45
C ALA A 4 -2.05 12.96 -8.22
N ASP A 5 -2.31 13.02 -9.53
CA ASP A 5 -2.41 11.81 -10.36
C ASP A 5 -1.09 11.05 -10.44
N ALA A 6 0.04 11.75 -10.56
CA ALA A 6 1.36 11.12 -10.55
C ALA A 6 1.61 10.36 -9.23
N LEU A 7 1.30 10.97 -8.08
CA LEU A 7 1.40 10.32 -6.77
C LEU A 7 0.46 9.12 -6.64
N ARG A 8 -0.76 9.22 -7.17
CA ARG A 8 -1.73 8.11 -7.20
C ARG A 8 -1.21 6.93 -8.02
N TYR A 9 -0.69 7.16 -9.23
CA TYR A 9 -0.14 6.09 -10.07
C TYR A 9 1.14 5.50 -9.48
N ALA A 10 2.02 6.32 -8.90
CA ALA A 10 3.18 5.83 -8.15
C ALA A 10 2.73 4.93 -6.99
N GLY A 11 1.72 5.35 -6.22
CA GLY A 11 1.11 4.54 -5.17
C GLY A 11 0.53 3.22 -5.69
N ALA A 12 -0.14 3.22 -6.84
CA ALA A 12 -0.68 2.00 -7.45
C ALA A 12 0.42 1.02 -7.85
N VAL A 13 1.49 1.50 -8.48
CA VAL A 13 2.66 0.68 -8.83
C VAL A 13 3.32 0.12 -7.58
N LEU A 14 3.53 0.95 -6.55
CA LEU A 14 4.14 0.51 -5.30
C LEU A 14 3.29 -0.54 -4.58
N ILE A 15 1.96 -0.39 -4.54
CA ILE A 15 1.06 -1.41 -4.00
C ILE A 15 1.16 -2.72 -4.79
N LEU A 16 1.26 -2.68 -6.12
CA LEU A 16 1.49 -3.90 -6.92
C LEU A 16 2.84 -4.55 -6.59
N VAL A 17 3.90 -3.76 -6.37
CA VAL A 17 5.21 -4.28 -5.94
C VAL A 17 5.10 -4.97 -4.58
N VAL A 18 4.39 -4.36 -3.61
CA VAL A 18 4.11 -4.98 -2.30
C VAL A 18 3.40 -6.32 -2.47
N GLY A 19 2.32 -6.36 -3.27
CA GLY A 19 1.55 -7.57 -3.52
C GLY A 19 2.38 -8.65 -4.23
N ALA A 20 3.23 -8.27 -5.19
CA ALA A 20 4.11 -9.20 -5.90
C ALA A 20 5.16 -9.82 -4.96
N ILE A 21 5.75 -9.04 -4.06
CA ILE A 21 6.71 -9.55 -3.06
C ILE A 21 6.00 -10.53 -2.10
N HIS A 22 4.81 -10.18 -1.60
CA HIS A 22 4.03 -11.08 -0.74
C HIS A 22 3.65 -12.37 -1.46
N LEU A 23 3.18 -12.30 -2.71
CA LEU A 23 2.84 -13.49 -3.49
C LEU A 23 4.07 -14.37 -3.75
N GLN A 24 5.21 -13.75 -4.04
CA GLN A 24 6.47 -14.46 -4.23
C GLN A 24 6.91 -15.17 -2.94
N GLN A 25 6.88 -14.48 -1.79
CA GLN A 25 7.24 -15.07 -0.49
C GLN A 25 6.25 -16.15 -0.05
N TYR A 26 4.95 -15.98 -0.33
CA TYR A 26 3.93 -17.01 -0.15
C TYR A 26 4.36 -18.29 -0.87
N ALA A 27 4.60 -18.21 -2.18
CA ALA A 27 4.89 -19.38 -3.00
C ALA A 27 6.17 -20.13 -2.59
N VAL A 28 7.21 -19.42 -2.15
CA VAL A 28 8.53 -20.03 -1.93
C VAL A 28 8.83 -20.42 -0.48
N LEU A 29 8.16 -19.82 0.51
CA LEU A 29 8.53 -19.99 1.92
C LEU A 29 7.34 -20.06 2.88
N ILE A 30 6.32 -19.24 2.65
CA ILE A 30 5.33 -18.93 3.70
C ILE A 30 4.00 -19.68 3.50
N LYS A 31 3.76 -20.32 2.34
CA LYS A 31 2.49 -20.99 2.02
C LYS A 31 2.00 -22.01 3.05
N ASP A 32 2.91 -22.74 3.69
CA ASP A 32 2.59 -23.83 4.61
C ASP A 32 2.64 -23.36 6.09
N VAL A 33 2.87 -22.06 6.34
CA VAL A 33 2.84 -21.47 7.68
C VAL A 33 1.39 -21.15 8.05
N PRO A 34 0.81 -21.79 9.10
CA PRO A 34 -0.57 -21.56 9.49
C PRO A 34 -0.88 -20.08 9.72
N THR A 35 -2.03 -19.61 9.26
CA THR A 35 -2.47 -18.20 9.28
C THR A 35 -1.60 -17.24 8.44
N ILE A 36 -0.28 -17.26 8.57
CA ILE A 36 0.63 -16.34 7.88
C ILE A 36 0.61 -16.56 6.36
N GLY A 37 0.58 -17.82 5.90
CA GLY A 37 0.41 -18.15 4.48
C GLY A 37 -0.83 -17.49 3.89
N GLU A 38 -1.97 -17.64 4.55
CA GLU A 38 -3.23 -17.03 4.12
C GLU A 38 -3.16 -15.50 4.13
N LEU A 39 -2.56 -14.89 5.16
CA LEU A 39 -2.39 -13.44 5.23
C LEU A 39 -1.50 -12.89 4.11
N PHE A 40 -0.45 -13.60 3.71
CA PHE A 40 0.37 -13.20 2.55
C PHE A 40 -0.42 -13.27 1.25
N LEU A 41 -1.23 -14.32 1.06
CA LEU A 41 -2.09 -14.45 -0.12
C LEU A 41 -3.19 -13.37 -0.15
N LEU A 42 -3.83 -13.11 0.99
CA LEU A 42 -4.82 -12.04 1.14
C LEU A 42 -4.20 -10.66 0.92
N ASN A 43 -2.97 -10.42 1.39
CA ASN A 43 -2.25 -9.18 1.11
C ASN A 43 -2.02 -9.00 -0.40
N ALA A 44 -1.52 -10.04 -1.08
CA ALA A 44 -1.31 -10.00 -2.52
C ALA A 44 -2.61 -9.75 -3.31
N ALA A 45 -3.69 -10.46 -2.97
CA ALA A 45 -4.98 -10.27 -3.61
C ALA A 45 -5.57 -8.88 -3.32
N GLY A 46 -5.49 -8.43 -2.07
CA GLY A 46 -5.92 -7.09 -1.64
C GLY A 46 -5.15 -6.00 -2.36
N ALA A 47 -3.83 -6.14 -2.51
CA ALA A 47 -2.99 -5.22 -3.26
C ALA A 47 -3.42 -5.11 -4.74
N ALA A 48 -3.74 -6.22 -5.40
CA ALA A 48 -4.24 -6.21 -6.77
C ALA A 48 -5.57 -5.45 -6.90
N VAL A 49 -6.52 -5.70 -5.98
CA VAL A 49 -7.81 -4.98 -5.92
C VAL A 49 -7.58 -3.49 -5.66
N ILE A 50 -6.76 -3.14 -4.67
CA ILE A 50 -6.45 -1.75 -4.33
C ILE A 50 -5.79 -1.02 -5.50
N ALA A 51 -4.85 -1.65 -6.22
CA ALA A 51 -4.24 -1.07 -7.39
C ALA A 51 -5.27 -0.80 -8.50
N ALA A 52 -6.20 -1.74 -8.74
CA ALA A 52 -7.32 -1.53 -9.66
C ALA A 52 -8.21 -0.36 -9.21
N MET A 53 -8.48 -0.22 -7.91
CA MET A 53 -9.25 0.89 -7.37
C MET A 53 -8.55 2.24 -7.53
N LEU A 54 -7.22 2.25 -7.38
CA LEU A 54 -6.40 3.44 -7.55
C LEU A 54 -6.38 3.92 -9.00
N VAL A 55 -6.42 3.03 -10.00
CA VAL A 55 -6.44 3.43 -11.41
C VAL A 55 -7.84 3.74 -11.95
N THR A 56 -8.89 3.25 -11.29
CA THR A 56 -10.30 3.46 -11.67
C THR A 56 -10.95 4.64 -10.91
N GLY A 57 -12.28 4.63 -10.76
CA GLY A 57 -13.07 5.73 -10.17
C GLY A 57 -13.11 5.74 -8.63
N VAL A 58 -12.75 4.65 -7.95
CA VAL A 58 -12.85 4.48 -6.49
C VAL A 58 -11.55 4.87 -5.75
N ARG A 59 -10.95 5.99 -6.18
CA ARG A 59 -9.58 6.41 -5.83
C ARG A 59 -9.38 6.69 -4.35
N LEU A 60 -10.38 7.26 -3.67
CA LEU A 60 -10.31 7.53 -2.23
C LEU A 60 -10.18 6.25 -1.43
N LEU A 61 -11.06 5.29 -1.72
CA LEU A 61 -11.09 4.01 -1.03
C LEU A 61 -9.84 3.19 -1.37
N GLY A 62 -9.36 3.24 -2.62
CA GLY A 62 -8.07 2.67 -3.00
C GLY A 62 -6.90 3.28 -2.22
N ALA A 63 -6.85 4.61 -2.04
CA ALA A 63 -5.77 5.25 -1.30
C ALA A 63 -5.78 4.90 0.19
N VAL A 64 -6.95 4.94 0.85
CA VAL A 64 -7.09 4.54 2.26
C VAL A 64 -6.77 3.06 2.43
N GLY A 65 -7.31 2.21 1.55
CA GLY A 65 -7.05 0.77 1.57
C GLY A 65 -5.57 0.45 1.40
N GLY A 66 -4.88 1.10 0.46
CA GLY A 66 -3.45 0.92 0.24
C GLY A 66 -2.60 1.35 1.43
N ILE A 67 -2.95 2.45 2.08
CA ILE A 67 -2.28 2.89 3.32
C ILE A 67 -2.47 1.84 4.42
N LEU A 68 -3.70 1.37 4.65
CA LEU A 68 -4.00 0.41 5.70
C LEU A 68 -3.35 -0.96 5.44
N LEU A 69 -3.37 -1.45 4.20
CA LEU A 69 -2.73 -2.71 3.82
C LEU A 69 -1.21 -2.64 4.05
N SER A 70 -0.55 -1.59 3.56
CA SER A 70 0.89 -1.43 3.73
C SER A 70 1.28 -1.20 5.20
N ALA A 71 0.53 -0.36 5.93
CA ALA A 71 0.79 -0.13 7.35
C ALA A 71 0.57 -1.40 8.18
N GLY A 72 -0.47 -2.18 7.85
CA GLY A 72 -0.72 -3.48 8.44
C GLY A 72 0.46 -4.43 8.23
N ALA A 73 0.98 -4.53 7.00
CA ALA A 73 2.13 -5.36 6.68
C ALA A 73 3.40 -4.93 7.47
N VAL A 74 3.70 -3.63 7.53
CA VAL A 74 4.82 -3.08 8.32
C VAL A 74 4.66 -3.43 9.81
N VAL A 75 3.47 -3.24 10.37
CA VAL A 75 3.22 -3.56 11.78
C VAL A 75 3.33 -5.07 12.02
N SER A 76 2.79 -5.89 11.11
CA SER A 76 2.88 -7.35 11.19
C SER A 76 4.32 -7.84 11.20
N ILE A 77 5.20 -7.32 10.34
CA ILE A 77 6.62 -7.73 10.35
C ILE A 77 7.36 -7.23 11.60
N LEU A 78 7.01 -6.05 12.13
CA LEU A 78 7.57 -5.57 13.40
C LEU A 78 7.19 -6.51 14.56
N ILE A 79 5.93 -6.96 14.63
CA ILE A 79 5.46 -7.91 15.63
C ILE A 79 6.11 -9.29 15.44
N ALA A 80 6.15 -9.80 14.20
CA ALA A 80 6.75 -11.09 13.88
C ALA A 80 8.26 -11.16 14.20
N ARG A 81 8.93 -10.02 14.37
CA ARG A 81 10.34 -9.96 14.79
C ARG A 81 10.55 -9.89 16.30
N THR A 82 9.49 -9.81 17.08
CA THR A 82 9.58 -9.93 18.54
C THR A 82 9.71 -11.40 18.95
N SER A 83 10.15 -11.66 20.18
CA SER A 83 10.24 -13.02 20.71
C SER A 83 8.89 -13.75 20.81
N GLY A 84 7.78 -13.02 20.87
CA GLY A 84 6.42 -13.59 20.86
C GLY A 84 5.92 -13.96 19.46
N GLY A 85 6.56 -13.44 18.40
CA GLY A 85 6.14 -13.63 17.02
C GLY A 85 4.76 -13.07 16.71
N LEU A 86 4.24 -13.43 15.54
CA LEU A 86 2.88 -13.17 15.09
C LEU A 86 2.26 -14.50 14.68
N PHE A 87 1.19 -14.93 15.35
CA PHE A 87 0.57 -16.26 15.11
C PHE A 87 1.60 -17.40 15.12
N GLU A 88 2.45 -17.45 16.16
CA GLU A 88 3.53 -18.45 16.34
C GLU A 88 4.65 -18.40 15.29
N TYR A 89 4.58 -17.49 14.32
CA TYR A 89 5.65 -17.24 13.37
C TYR A 89 6.58 -16.14 13.87
N VAL A 90 7.88 -16.45 13.93
CA VAL A 90 8.95 -15.48 14.18
C VAL A 90 9.77 -15.33 12.91
N GLU A 91 9.89 -14.10 12.38
CA GLU A 91 10.73 -13.85 11.21
C GLU A 91 12.21 -14.05 11.60
N PRO A 92 12.91 -15.02 11.03
CA PRO A 92 14.24 -15.42 11.50
C PRO A 92 15.33 -14.40 11.16
N ALA A 93 15.16 -13.65 10.05
CA ALA A 93 16.14 -12.70 9.58
C ALA A 93 15.51 -11.63 8.67
N LEU A 94 16.13 -10.45 8.62
CA LEU A 94 15.81 -9.44 7.60
C LEU A 94 16.44 -9.81 6.25
N ARG A 95 15.87 -10.82 5.60
CA ARG A 95 16.26 -11.23 4.25
C ARG A 95 15.95 -10.11 3.26
N THR A 96 16.66 -10.09 2.13
CA THR A 96 16.47 -9.07 1.08
C THR A 96 15.00 -8.88 0.67
N PRO A 97 14.18 -9.93 0.46
CA PRO A 97 12.77 -9.73 0.12
C PRO A 97 11.96 -9.01 1.20
N VAL A 98 12.26 -9.27 2.48
CA VAL A 98 11.59 -8.60 3.62
C VAL A 98 11.94 -7.11 3.63
N LEU A 99 13.22 -6.78 3.46
CA LEU A 99 13.66 -5.38 3.40
C LEU A 99 13.02 -4.64 2.21
N LEU A 100 12.99 -5.27 1.02
CA LEU A 100 12.35 -4.69 -0.15
C LEU A 100 10.84 -4.49 0.04
N SER A 101 10.15 -5.42 0.72
CA SER A 101 8.73 -5.28 1.07
C SER A 101 8.51 -4.04 1.94
N VAL A 102 9.27 -3.92 3.03
CA VAL A 102 9.15 -2.78 3.96
C VAL A 102 9.43 -1.44 3.26
N ILE A 103 10.45 -1.38 2.40
CA ILE A 103 10.74 -0.17 1.62
C ILE A 103 9.57 0.17 0.69
N ALA A 104 9.02 -0.83 -0.01
CA ALA A 104 7.89 -0.63 -0.92
C ALA A 104 6.61 -0.21 -0.16
N GLU A 105 6.33 -0.82 0.99
CA GLU A 105 5.21 -0.50 1.87
C GLU A 105 5.29 0.94 2.38
N VAL A 106 6.44 1.34 2.92
CA VAL A 106 6.67 2.71 3.40
C VAL A 106 6.56 3.72 2.25
N ALA A 107 7.17 3.43 1.11
CA ALA A 107 7.04 4.28 -0.07
C ALA A 107 5.58 4.41 -0.55
N ALA A 108 4.81 3.31 -0.53
CA ALA A 108 3.39 3.32 -0.88
C ALA A 108 2.59 4.20 0.08
N ILE A 109 2.82 4.07 1.39
CA ILE A 109 2.17 4.91 2.41
C ILE A 109 2.46 6.39 2.13
N LEU A 110 3.73 6.75 1.94
CA LEU A 110 4.12 8.14 1.69
C LEU A 110 3.50 8.69 0.41
N ALA A 111 3.53 7.93 -0.69
CA ALA A 111 2.93 8.35 -1.96
C ALA A 111 1.42 8.55 -1.85
N LEU A 112 0.71 7.63 -1.19
CA LEU A 112 -0.75 7.68 -1.04
C LEU A 112 -1.20 8.76 -0.05
N VAL A 113 -0.46 8.98 1.04
CA VAL A 113 -0.70 10.12 1.95
C VAL A 113 -0.48 11.44 1.22
N ALA A 114 0.62 11.57 0.46
CA ALA A 114 0.89 12.76 -0.34
C ALA A 114 -0.21 13.00 -1.39
N TYR A 115 -0.71 11.94 -2.04
CA TYR A 115 -1.86 12.03 -2.95
C TYR A 115 -3.10 12.60 -2.25
N LEU A 116 -3.46 12.08 -1.07
CA LEU A 116 -4.63 12.56 -0.32
C LEU A 116 -4.48 14.02 0.10
N VAL A 117 -3.28 14.44 0.51
CA VAL A 117 -3.00 15.84 0.85
C VAL A 117 -3.10 16.75 -0.38
N ALA A 118 -2.52 16.35 -1.51
CA ALA A 118 -2.55 17.12 -2.75
C ALA A 118 -4.00 17.28 -3.26
N ARG A 119 -4.77 16.20 -3.27
CA ARG A 119 -6.18 16.21 -3.67
C ARG A 119 -7.02 17.18 -2.84
N ARG A 120 -6.86 17.19 -1.51
CA ARG A 120 -7.58 18.12 -0.63
C ARG A 120 -7.27 19.59 -0.94
N LYS A 121 -6.03 19.91 -1.33
CA LYS A 121 -5.64 21.28 -1.72
C LYS A 121 -6.32 21.71 -3.02
N ASP A 122 -6.50 20.79 -3.96
CA ASP A 122 -7.18 21.07 -5.23
C ASP A 122 -8.69 21.26 -5.04
N GLU A 123 -9.33 20.49 -4.15
CA GLU A 123 -10.76 20.64 -3.78
C GLU A 123 -11.04 21.96 -3.03
N GLY A 124 -10.06 22.48 -2.28
CA GLY A 124 -10.21 23.70 -1.48
C GLY A 124 -9.91 25.02 -2.20
N ARG A 125 -9.45 25.00 -3.47
CA ARG A 125 -9.21 26.22 -4.25
C ARG A 125 -10.56 26.83 -4.69
N PRO A 126 -10.90 28.07 -4.27
CA PRO A 126 -12.10 28.74 -4.76
C PRO A 126 -12.03 28.86 -6.29
N GLN A 127 -13.06 28.38 -6.99
CA GLN A 127 -13.21 28.66 -8.43
C GLN A 127 -13.32 30.18 -8.57
N SER A 128 -12.28 30.81 -9.10
CA SER A 128 -12.30 32.21 -9.50
C SER A 128 -13.46 32.38 -10.47
N ARG A 129 -14.58 32.93 -10.00
CA ARG A 129 -15.73 33.23 -10.85
C ARG A 129 -15.23 34.10 -12.01
N PRO A 130 -15.57 33.79 -13.28
CA PRO A 130 -15.26 34.68 -14.37
C PRO A 130 -15.87 36.05 -14.05
N SER A 131 -15.04 37.10 -14.02
CA SER A 131 -15.53 38.46 -13.97
C SER A 131 -16.31 38.70 -15.26
N VAL A 132 -17.63 38.64 -15.17
CA VAL A 132 -18.52 39.10 -16.23
C VAL A 132 -18.30 40.61 -16.31
N SER A 133 -17.47 41.04 -17.26
CA SER A 133 -17.40 42.44 -17.68
C SER A 133 -18.68 42.74 -18.45
N GLN A 134 -19.57 43.52 -17.85
CA GLN A 134 -20.64 44.24 -18.56
C GLN A 134 -20.10 45.57 -19.08
#